data_AF-A0A2V7BTM2-F1
#
_entry.id   AF-A0A2V7BTM2-F1
#
_cell.length_a   1.000
_cell.length_b   1.000
_cell.length_c   1.000
_cell.angle_alpha   90.00
_cell.angle_beta   90.00
_cell.angle_gamma   90.00
#
_symmetry.space_group_name_H-M   'P 1'
#
loop_
_entity.id
_entity.type
_entity.pdbx_description
1 polymer ?
#
loop_
_entity_poly.entity_id
_entity_poly.type
_entity_poly.pdbx_seq_one_letter_code
_entity_poly.pdbx_strand_id
1 'polypeptide(L)'
;MAIIRIYAGPDGKSHFEDIQPKFEPRGDQSESAELIPGSGIVIRRFAAKRSNPWHHAPGRAAVFTLTGAVDIEIGDGTVRRLGPGDILIAEDLTGQGHVTREVGPEPRVSIFVPLR
;
A
#
# COMPACT_ATOMS: atom_id res chain seq x y z
N MET A 1 5.68 13.88 0.26
CA MET A 1 4.90 13.37 -0.88
C MET A 1 3.65 14.21 -1.03
N ALA A 2 3.31 14.64 -2.24
CA ALA A 2 2.05 15.33 -2.52
C ALA A 2 1.02 14.34 -3.08
N ILE A 3 -0.24 14.48 -2.69
CA ILE A 3 -1.37 13.77 -3.28
C ILE A 3 -2.33 14.85 -3.74
N ILE A 4 -2.47 15.01 -5.05
CA ILE A 4 -3.17 16.14 -5.64
C ILE A 4 -4.33 15.60 -6.46
N ARG A 5 -5.52 16.11 -6.19
CA ARG A 5 -6.72 15.87 -7.00
C ARG A 5 -6.96 17.09 -7.89
N ILE A 6 -7.39 16.83 -9.11
CA ILE A 6 -7.94 17.85 -10.01
C ILE A 6 -9.42 17.54 -10.25
N TYR A 7 -10.28 18.56 -10.17
CA TYR A 7 -11.73 18.40 -10.37
C TYR A 7 -12.35 19.63 -11.04
N ALA A 8 -13.56 19.48 -11.59
CA ALA A 8 -14.32 20.60 -12.16
C ALA A 8 -15.14 21.30 -11.07
N GLY A 9 -15.00 22.62 -10.99
CA GLY A 9 -15.75 23.46 -10.05
C GLY A 9 -17.09 23.94 -10.62
N PRO A 10 -17.95 24.53 -9.77
CA PRO A 10 -19.21 25.15 -10.20
C PRO A 10 -19.05 26.30 -11.20
N ASP A 11 -17.85 26.87 -11.30
CA ASP A 11 -17.47 27.92 -12.25
C ASP A 11 -17.08 27.40 -13.63
N GLY A 12 -17.17 26.07 -13.85
CA GLY A 12 -16.79 25.42 -15.10
C GLY A 12 -15.28 25.32 -15.34
N LYS A 13 -14.45 25.58 -14.33
CA LYS A 13 -12.98 25.50 -14.43
C LYS A 13 -12.41 24.33 -13.65
N SER A 14 -11.16 23.98 -13.93
CA SER A 14 -10.41 23.00 -13.14
C SER A 14 -9.85 23.63 -11.86
N HIS A 15 -9.93 22.89 -10.76
CA HIS A 15 -9.39 23.26 -9.46
C HIS A 15 -8.47 22.14 -8.95
N PHE A 16 -7.40 22.53 -8.26
CA PHE A 16 -6.56 21.61 -7.51
C PHE A 16 -7.05 21.49 -6.07
N GLU A 17 -6.93 20.30 -5.52
CA GLU A 17 -7.15 20.00 -4.10
C GLU A 17 -5.97 19.17 -3.60
N ASP A 18 -5.32 19.63 -2.54
CA ASP A 18 -4.34 18.84 -1.81
C ASP A 18 -5.06 17.83 -0.91
N ILE A 19 -4.89 16.54 -1.22
CA ILE A 19 -5.46 15.46 -0.43
C ILE A 19 -4.51 15.13 0.71
N GLN A 20 -5.00 15.26 1.94
CA GLN A 20 -4.34 14.77 3.14
C GLN A 20 -5.06 13.50 3.61
N PRO A 21 -4.45 12.30 3.43
CA PRO A 21 -5.11 11.08 3.84
C PRO A 21 -5.29 11.05 5.36
N LYS A 22 -6.53 10.84 5.80
CA LYS A 22 -6.83 10.63 7.22
C LYS A 22 -6.49 9.19 7.59
N PHE A 23 -5.25 8.98 8.01
CA PHE A 23 -4.77 7.67 8.41
C PHE A 23 -5.45 7.20 9.70
N GLU A 24 -5.98 5.98 9.65
CA GLU A 24 -6.59 5.31 10.79
C GLU A 24 -5.76 4.05 11.14
N PRO A 25 -5.49 3.80 12.43
CA PRO A 25 -4.75 2.60 12.86
C PRO A 25 -5.46 1.31 12.46
N ARG A 26 -4.68 0.31 12.03
CA ARG A 26 -5.19 -1.02 11.64
C ARG A 26 -4.99 -2.10 12.70
N GLY A 27 -4.29 -1.79 13.79
CA GLY A 27 -3.97 -2.74 14.86
C GLY A 27 -2.83 -3.72 14.54
N ASP A 28 -2.25 -3.66 13.34
CA ASP A 28 -1.17 -4.54 12.87
C ASP A 28 0.15 -3.78 12.68
N GLN A 29 0.41 -2.74 13.48
CA GLN A 29 1.54 -1.81 13.34
C GLN A 29 1.57 -1.11 11.97
N SER A 30 0.38 -0.84 11.44
CA SER A 30 0.18 0.00 10.27
C SER A 30 -1.04 0.89 10.44
N GLU A 31 -1.12 1.87 9.56
CA GLU A 31 -2.25 2.78 9.42
C GLU A 31 -2.65 2.87 7.95
N SER A 32 -3.90 3.21 7.68
CA SER A 32 -4.42 3.28 6.32
C SER A 32 -5.46 4.36 6.13
N ALA A 33 -5.61 4.83 4.90
CA ALA A 33 -6.68 5.73 4.49
C ALA A 33 -7.14 5.38 3.08
N GLU A 34 -8.41 5.63 2.77
CA GLU A 34 -8.90 5.59 1.39
C GLU A 34 -8.58 6.93 0.70
N LEU A 35 -7.96 6.89 -0.47
CA LEU A 35 -7.58 8.12 -1.19
C LEU A 35 -8.76 8.77 -1.91
N ILE A 36 -9.69 7.95 -2.39
CA ILE A 36 -10.91 8.40 -3.07
C ILE A 36 -12.06 7.60 -2.45
N PRO A 37 -13.02 8.25 -1.76
CA PRO A 37 -14.12 7.57 -1.12
C PRO A 37 -14.85 6.58 -2.05
N GLY A 38 -14.94 5.31 -1.65
CA GLY A 38 -15.60 4.24 -2.40
C GLY A 38 -14.83 3.66 -3.58
N SER A 39 -13.60 4.11 -3.84
CA SER A 39 -12.75 3.57 -4.92
C SER A 39 -12.11 2.23 -4.56
N GLY A 40 -11.90 1.97 -3.28
CA GLY A 40 -11.05 0.89 -2.77
C GLY A 40 -9.54 1.16 -2.91
N ILE A 41 -9.13 2.31 -3.43
CA ILE A 41 -7.70 2.69 -3.50
C ILE A 41 -7.25 3.15 -2.12
N VAL A 42 -6.39 2.35 -1.50
CA VAL A 42 -5.97 2.55 -0.12
C VAL A 42 -4.50 2.89 -0.07
N ILE A 43 -4.16 3.98 0.61
CA ILE A 43 -2.78 4.24 1.04
C ILE A 43 -2.55 3.57 2.39
N ARG A 44 -1.43 2.86 2.55
CA ARG A 44 -1.00 2.30 3.83
C ARG A 44 0.38 2.81 4.20
N ARG A 45 0.60 2.98 5.50
CA ARG A 45 1.91 3.24 6.09
C ARG A 45 2.20 2.18 7.14
N PHE A 46 3.39 1.60 7.05
CA PHE A 46 3.83 0.51 7.91
C PHE A 46 5.00 0.97 8.78
N ALA A 47 5.03 0.53 10.03
CA ALA A 47 6.19 0.76 10.89
C ALA A 47 7.44 0.11 10.28
N ALA A 48 8.60 0.78 10.34
CA ALA A 48 9.84 0.38 9.67
C ALA A 48 10.38 -1.01 10.04
N LYS A 49 9.91 -1.60 11.15
CA LYS A 49 10.32 -2.93 11.63
C LYS A 49 9.15 -3.91 11.74
N ARG A 50 8.01 -3.59 11.13
CA ARG A 50 6.84 -4.48 11.13
C ARG A 50 7.19 -5.74 10.34
N SER A 51 6.86 -6.88 10.90
CA SER A 51 6.82 -8.15 10.18
C SER A 51 5.40 -8.70 10.20
N ASN A 52 4.96 -9.25 9.08
CA ASN A 52 3.77 -10.09 9.02
C ASN A 52 4.22 -11.50 8.63
N PRO A 53 4.05 -12.50 9.52
CA PRO A 53 4.30 -13.91 9.22
C PRO A 53 3.47 -14.40 8.03
N TRP A 54 3.54 -15.70 7.71
CA TRP A 54 2.77 -16.29 6.60
C TRP A 54 1.30 -15.85 6.63
N HIS A 55 0.87 -15.20 5.55
CA HIS A 55 -0.48 -14.69 5.37
C HIS A 55 -0.82 -14.62 3.89
N HIS A 56 -2.11 -14.56 3.60
CA HIS A 56 -2.63 -14.32 2.26
C HIS A 56 -2.79 -12.83 2.00
N ALA A 57 -2.77 -12.46 0.73
CA ALA A 57 -3.30 -11.18 0.33
C ALA A 57 -4.80 -11.10 0.72
N PRO A 58 -5.28 -9.96 1.28
CA PRO A 58 -6.70 -9.82 1.67
C PRO A 58 -7.66 -9.75 0.46
N GLY A 59 -7.11 -9.66 -0.74
CA GLY A 59 -7.78 -9.61 -2.04
C GLY A 59 -6.75 -9.39 -3.15
N ARG A 60 -7.15 -9.58 -4.40
CA ARG A 60 -6.27 -9.32 -5.55
C ARG A 60 -5.95 -7.82 -5.59
N ALA A 61 -4.67 -7.46 -5.57
CA ALA A 61 -4.27 -6.06 -5.54
C ALA A 61 -2.93 -5.83 -6.28
N ALA A 62 -2.84 -4.69 -6.94
CA ALA A 62 -1.56 -4.09 -7.29
C ALA A 62 -1.11 -3.18 -6.14
N VAL A 63 0.12 -3.39 -5.66
CA VAL A 63 0.72 -2.66 -4.54
C VAL A 63 1.92 -1.89 -5.03
N PHE A 64 1.84 -0.57 -4.96
CA PHE A 64 2.87 0.36 -5.43
C PHE A 64 3.63 0.89 -4.22
N THR A 65 4.92 0.56 -4.09
CA THR A 65 5.74 1.06 -2.99
C THR A 65 6.24 2.47 -3.34
N LEU A 66 5.97 3.44 -2.45
CA LEU A 66 6.29 4.86 -2.66
C LEU A 66 7.51 5.30 -1.85
N THR A 67 7.66 4.80 -0.62
CA THR A 67 8.80 5.07 0.28
C THR A 67 9.11 3.82 1.09
N GLY A 68 10.30 3.76 1.70
CA GLY A 68 10.76 2.57 2.43
C GLY A 68 10.87 1.33 1.53
N ALA A 69 11.02 0.16 2.13
CA ALA A 69 11.09 -1.09 1.39
C ALA A 69 10.54 -2.27 2.21
N VAL A 70 10.17 -3.34 1.51
CA VAL A 70 9.67 -4.59 2.09
C VAL A 70 10.36 -5.79 1.47
N ASP A 71 10.71 -6.77 2.28
CA ASP A 71 11.06 -8.12 1.83
C ASP A 71 9.81 -8.99 1.77
N ILE A 72 9.61 -9.64 0.63
CA ILE A 72 8.57 -10.64 0.40
C ILE A 72 9.23 -12.00 0.30
N GLU A 73 8.86 -12.93 1.19
CA GLU A 73 9.32 -14.33 1.17
C GLU A 73 8.19 -15.25 0.71
N ILE A 74 8.52 -16.19 -0.19
CA ILE A 74 7.59 -17.21 -0.69
C ILE A 74 8.03 -18.61 -0.22
N GLY A 75 7.17 -19.61 -0.45
CA GLY A 75 7.27 -20.94 0.18
C GLY A 75 8.57 -21.73 -0.02
N ASP A 76 9.33 -21.44 -1.08
CA ASP A 76 10.64 -22.05 -1.33
C ASP A 76 11.81 -21.34 -0.61
N GLY A 77 11.50 -20.33 0.19
CA GLY A 77 12.46 -19.49 0.90
C GLY A 77 13.04 -18.36 0.06
N THR A 78 12.65 -18.22 -1.21
CA THR A 78 13.07 -17.08 -2.04
C THR A 78 12.55 -15.78 -1.45
N VAL A 79 13.45 -14.80 -1.34
CA VAL A 79 13.12 -13.45 -0.88
C VAL A 79 13.35 -12.44 -2.00
N ARG A 80 12.38 -11.54 -2.21
CA ARG A 80 12.55 -10.36 -3.06
C ARG A 80 12.31 -9.10 -2.25
N ARG A 81 13.23 -8.14 -2.38
CA ARG A 81 13.08 -6.79 -1.83
C ARG A 81 12.38 -5.90 -2.84
N LEU A 82 11.36 -5.17 -2.38
CA LEU A 82 10.62 -4.17 -3.14
C LEU A 82 10.78 -2.81 -2.47
N GLY A 83 11.20 -1.81 -3.23
CA GLY A 83 11.41 -0.43 -2.79
C GLY A 83 10.59 0.59 -3.59
N PRO A 84 10.92 1.88 -3.50
CA PRO A 84 10.20 2.94 -4.19
C PRO A 84 10.20 2.73 -5.71
N GLY A 85 9.02 2.76 -6.33
CA GLY A 85 8.85 2.54 -7.77
C GLY A 85 8.55 1.08 -8.15
N ASP A 86 8.76 0.13 -7.24
CA ASP A 86 8.42 -1.27 -7.48
C ASP A 86 6.91 -1.52 -7.29
N ILE A 87 6.40 -2.46 -8.09
CA ILE A 87 5.00 -2.88 -8.10
C ILE A 87 4.92 -4.37 -7.78
N LEU A 88 4.15 -4.72 -6.75
CA LEU A 88 3.76 -6.10 -6.46
C LEU A 88 2.34 -6.36 -6.96
N ILE A 89 2.15 -7.44 -7.70
CA ILE A 89 0.81 -8.00 -7.95
C ILE A 89 0.61 -9.15 -6.97
N ALA A 90 -0.30 -8.97 -6.02
CA ALA A 90 -0.60 -9.94 -4.98
C ALA A 90 -1.93 -10.65 -5.29
N GLU A 91 -1.87 -11.95 -5.57
CA GLU A 91 -3.02 -12.79 -5.94
C GLU A 91 -3.04 -14.13 -5.19
N ASP A 92 -2.15 -14.30 -4.21
CA ASP A 92 -2.02 -15.49 -3.38
C ASP A 92 -3.10 -15.52 -2.28
N LEU A 93 -4.35 -15.72 -2.70
CA LEU A 93 -5.53 -15.75 -1.83
C LEU A 93 -5.75 -17.09 -1.12
N THR A 94 -5.04 -18.13 -1.55
CA THR A 94 -5.12 -19.48 -1.01
C THR A 94 -3.72 -20.11 -0.98
N GLY A 95 -3.59 -21.30 -0.38
CA GLY A 95 -2.29 -21.98 -0.22
C GLY A 95 -1.50 -21.43 0.97
N GLN A 96 -0.18 -21.37 0.87
CA GLN A 96 0.70 -20.94 1.97
C GLN A 96 0.72 -19.42 2.18
N GLY A 97 0.54 -18.65 1.10
CA GLY A 97 0.71 -17.19 1.11
C GLY A 97 2.17 -16.75 1.07
N HIS A 98 2.46 -15.60 1.67
CA HIS A 98 3.80 -15.01 1.74
C HIS A 98 4.10 -14.41 3.13
N VAL A 99 5.37 -14.12 3.41
CA VAL A 99 5.81 -13.31 4.56
C VAL A 99 6.14 -11.91 4.07
N THR A 100 5.80 -10.89 4.86
CA THR A 100 6.31 -9.53 4.64
C THR A 100 7.17 -9.06 5.80
N ARG A 101 8.30 -8.41 5.50
CA ARG A 101 9.14 -7.76 6.50
C ARG A 101 9.52 -6.37 6.01
N GLU A 102 9.10 -5.35 6.73
CA GLU A 102 9.53 -3.99 6.46
C GLU A 102 11.03 -3.86 6.77
N VAL A 103 11.76 -3.16 5.91
CA VAL A 103 13.22 -3.10 5.95
C VAL A 103 13.74 -1.67 5.79
N GLY A 104 14.83 -1.39 6.50
CA GLY A 104 15.43 -0.05 6.54
C GLY A 104 14.89 0.81 7.68
N PRO A 105 15.38 2.06 7.80
CA PRO A 105 15.02 2.96 8.90
C PRO A 105 13.70 3.71 8.65
N GLU A 106 13.25 3.79 7.40
CA GLU A 106 12.09 4.58 7.00
C GLU A 106 10.80 3.75 7.03
N PRO A 107 9.67 4.32 7.52
CA PRO A 107 8.36 3.72 7.34
C PRO A 107 8.06 3.49 5.86
N ARG A 108 7.60 2.29 5.52
CA ARG A 108 7.13 2.01 4.17
C ARG A 108 5.77 2.63 3.95
N VAL A 109 5.61 3.33 2.83
CA VAL A 109 4.32 3.81 2.33
C VAL A 109 4.02 3.13 1.00
N SER A 110 2.81 2.61 0.85
CA SER A 110 2.38 2.02 -0.42
C SER A 110 0.90 2.28 -0.72
N ILE A 111 0.56 2.22 -2.02
CA ILE A 111 -0.82 2.25 -2.50
C ILE A 111 -1.25 0.84 -2.86
N PHE A 112 -2.43 0.45 -2.40
CA PHE A 112 -3.12 -0.78 -2.77
C PHE A 112 -4.26 -0.40 -3.71
N VAL A 113 -4.21 -0.94 -4.93
CA VAL A 113 -5.27 -0.80 -5.93
C VAL A 113 -5.91 -2.17 -6.12
N PRO A 114 -7.20 -2.35 -5.77
CA PRO A 114 -7.90 -3.60 -6.00
C PRO A 114 -7.92 -3.97 -7.48
N LEU A 115 -7.64 -5.23 -7.79
CA LEU A 115 -7.77 -5.80 -9.12
C LEU A 115 -9.13 -6.50 -9.19
N ARG A 116 -10.02 -6.02 -10.06
CA ARG A 116 -11.33 -6.63 -10.32
C ARG A 116 -11.20 -7.74 -11.35
#